data_AF-A0A7V1C2P7-F1
#
_entry.id   AF-A0A7V1C2P7-F1
#
_cell.length_a   1.000
_cell.length_b   1.000
_cell.length_c   1.000
_cell.angle_alpha   90.00
_cell.angle_beta   90.00
_cell.angle_gamma   90.00
#
_symmetry.space_group_name_H-M   'P 1'
#
loop_
_entity.id
_entity.type
_entity.pdbx_description
1 polymer ?
#
loop_
_entity_poly.entity_id
_entity_poly.type
_entity_poly.pdbx_seq_one_letter_code
_entity_poly.pdbx_strand_id
1 'polypeptide(L)'
;MREHDTGNIFSQCDIEESRKVMGGGTRYPSPQIKAQDNELVEFAENILKNHDDFSKKVVYQKTRGSTYPEMAKIFDTVLNECKRVYWHDINDLREKLNPNLEEE
;
A
#
# COMPACT_ATOMS: atom_id res chain seq x y z
N MET A 1 7.64 33.22 15.62
CA MET A 1 7.59 32.66 14.25
C MET A 1 8.71 31.66 14.13
N ARG A 2 8.40 30.38 14.01
CA ARG A 2 9.39 29.33 13.73
C ARG A 2 8.86 28.57 12.52
N GLU A 3 9.49 28.84 11.38
CA GLU A 3 9.27 28.16 10.12
C GLU A 3 9.76 26.73 10.30
N HIS A 4 8.85 25.76 10.16
CA HIS A 4 9.21 24.35 10.06
C HIS A 4 9.28 24.01 8.58
N ASP A 5 10.51 23.95 8.10
CA ASP A 5 10.91 23.40 6.82
C ASP A 5 10.44 21.94 6.74
N THR A 6 9.42 21.67 5.92
CA THR A 6 8.91 20.32 5.60
C THR A 6 9.58 19.77 4.34
N GLY A 7 10.87 20.05 4.17
CA GLY A 7 11.70 19.48 3.12
C GLY A 7 12.33 18.17 3.57
N ASN A 8 12.07 17.11 2.80
CA ASN A 8 12.92 15.92 2.67
C ASN A 8 12.79 14.81 3.73
N ILE A 9 11.79 13.93 3.55
CA ILE A 9 11.76 12.58 4.15
C ILE A 9 11.76 11.50 3.05
N PHE A 10 12.42 11.77 1.91
CA PHE A 10 12.79 10.74 0.95
C PHE A 10 14.26 10.44 1.15
N SER A 11 14.57 9.66 2.19
CA SER A 11 15.94 9.17 2.37
C SER A 11 15.94 7.71 2.77
N GLN A 12 16.51 6.94 1.83
CA GLN A 12 17.09 5.61 1.98
C GLN A 12 16.13 4.46 2.27
N CYS A 13 15.74 3.82 1.17
CA CYS A 13 15.45 2.40 1.11
C CYS A 13 16.69 1.59 1.54
N ASP A 14 16.95 1.49 2.84
CA ASP A 14 17.77 0.42 3.38
C ASP A 14 16.84 -0.76 3.73
N ILE A 15 16.61 -1.61 2.73
CA ILE A 15 16.09 -2.96 2.96
C ILE A 15 17.24 -3.74 3.57
N GLU A 16 17.41 -3.63 4.90
CA GLU A 16 18.24 -4.57 5.64
C GLU A 16 17.55 -5.95 5.62
N GLU A 17 18.01 -6.77 4.68
CA GLU A 17 17.71 -8.18 4.55
C GLU A 17 18.22 -8.92 5.79
N SER A 18 17.38 -9.07 6.81
CA SER A 18 17.71 -9.83 8.00
C SER A 18 16.56 -10.73 8.44
N ARG A 19 16.41 -11.87 7.76
CA ARG A 19 15.88 -13.11 8.38
C ARG A 19 16.64 -14.33 7.87
N LYS A 20 17.75 -14.65 8.56
CA LYS A 20 18.28 -16.02 8.58
C LYS A 20 17.30 -16.91 9.35
N VAL A 21 16.53 -17.72 8.64
CA VAL A 21 15.88 -18.91 9.19
C VAL A 21 16.53 -20.14 8.57
N MET A 22 17.10 -21.00 9.40
CA MET A 22 17.65 -22.28 8.97
C MET A 22 16.50 -23.20 8.54
N GLY A 23 16.54 -23.66 7.28
CA GLY A 23 15.70 -24.74 6.77
C GLY A 23 14.51 -24.27 5.93
N GLY A 24 14.60 -24.51 4.61
CA GLY A 24 13.53 -24.29 3.65
C GLY A 24 13.97 -23.34 2.54
N GLY A 25 14.31 -23.90 1.37
CA GLY A 25 14.77 -23.11 0.22
C GLY A 25 13.79 -22.01 -0.14
N THR A 26 14.14 -20.77 0.15
CA THR A 26 13.49 -19.61 -0.46
C THR A 26 13.85 -19.68 -1.94
N ARG A 27 12.95 -20.25 -2.75
CA ARG A 27 13.01 -20.04 -4.20
C ARG A 27 12.93 -18.53 -4.38
N TYR A 28 14.06 -17.90 -4.66
CA TYR A 28 14.08 -16.54 -5.15
C TYR A 28 13.05 -16.49 -6.29
N PRO A 29 12.08 -15.55 -6.26
CA PRO A 29 11.13 -15.45 -7.34
C PRO A 29 11.92 -15.22 -8.63
N SER A 30 11.58 -16.00 -9.66
CA SER A 30 12.21 -15.89 -10.98
C SER A 30 12.17 -14.42 -11.43
N PRO A 31 13.17 -13.92 -12.16
CA PRO A 31 13.20 -12.53 -12.61
C PRO A 31 11.93 -12.06 -13.34
N GLN A 32 11.22 -12.99 -13.99
CA GLN A 32 9.94 -12.76 -14.65
C GLN A 32 8.80 -12.48 -13.67
N ILE A 33 8.78 -13.17 -12.52
CA ILE A 33 7.80 -12.93 -11.44
C ILE A 33 8.09 -11.58 -10.80
N LYS A 34 9.37 -11.25 -10.56
CA LYS A 34 9.76 -9.92 -10.03
C LYS A 34 9.37 -8.77 -10.97
N ALA A 35 9.51 -8.96 -12.28
CA ALA A 35 9.13 -7.95 -13.26
C ALA A 35 7.61 -7.74 -13.32
N GLN A 36 6.83 -8.83 -13.31
CA GLN A 36 5.36 -8.75 -13.24
C GLN A 36 4.87 -8.12 -11.93
N ASP A 37 5.49 -8.46 -10.80
CA ASP A 37 5.16 -7.85 -9.51
C ASP A 37 5.44 -6.34 -9.51
N ASN A 38 6.54 -5.90 -10.13
CA ASN A 38 6.87 -4.47 -10.26
C ASN A 38 5.85 -3.72 -11.14
N GLU A 39 5.43 -4.29 -12.27
CA GLU A 39 4.41 -3.69 -13.15
C GLU A 39 3.05 -3.55 -12.45
N LEU A 40 2.65 -4.57 -11.66
CA LEU A 40 1.41 -4.52 -10.88
C LEU A 40 1.47 -3.48 -9.76
N VAL A 41 2.64 -3.30 -9.13
CA VAL A 41 2.86 -2.25 -8.12
C VAL A 41 2.77 -0.86 -8.75
N GLU A 42 3.46 -0.61 -9.88
CA GLU A 42 3.35 0.66 -10.60
C GLU A 42 1.91 0.97 -11.03
N PHE A 43 1.18 -0.05 -11.50
CA PHE A 43 -0.22 0.12 -11.89
C PHE A 43 -1.11 0.47 -10.69
N ALA A 44 -0.94 -0.21 -9.56
CA ALA A 44 -1.66 0.10 -8.33
C ALA A 44 -1.32 1.51 -7.81
N GLU A 45 -0.04 1.91 -7.87
CA GLU A 45 0.39 3.28 -7.53
C GLU A 45 -0.25 4.32 -8.44
N ASN A 46 -0.35 4.05 -9.74
CA ASN A 46 -0.98 4.96 -10.70
C ASN A 46 -2.49 5.09 -10.47
N ILE A 47 -3.18 4.01 -10.11
CA ILE A 47 -4.61 4.06 -9.72
C ILE A 47 -4.76 4.93 -8.47
N LEU A 48 -3.98 4.63 -7.43
CA LEU A 48 -4.04 5.35 -6.17
C LEU A 48 -3.59 6.82 -6.29
N LYS A 49 -2.83 7.20 -7.32
CA LYS A 49 -2.36 8.58 -7.52
C LYS A 49 -3.50 9.61 -7.55
N ASN A 50 -4.65 9.23 -8.09
CA ASN A 50 -5.83 10.11 -8.20
C ASN A 50 -6.73 10.09 -6.96
N HIS A 51 -6.45 9.23 -5.99
CA HIS A 51 -7.22 9.17 -4.74
C HIS A 51 -6.85 10.33 -3.82
N ASP A 52 -7.75 10.65 -2.89
CA ASP A 52 -7.49 11.64 -1.86
C ASP A 52 -6.35 11.20 -0.91
N ASP A 53 -5.71 12.17 -0.27
CA ASP A 53 -4.57 11.93 0.61
C ASP A 53 -4.91 11.03 1.81
N PHE A 54 -6.16 11.06 2.27
CA PHE A 54 -6.61 10.22 3.37
C PHE A 54 -6.75 8.76 2.93
N SER A 55 -7.35 8.52 1.76
CA SER A 55 -7.42 7.21 1.10
C SER A 55 -6.05 6.57 0.94
N LYS A 56 -5.08 7.30 0.35
CA LYS A 56 -3.70 6.80 0.19
C LYS A 56 -3.08 6.38 1.53
N LYS A 57 -3.25 7.19 2.57
CA LYS A 57 -2.73 6.92 3.92
C LYS A 57 -3.38 5.69 4.54
N VAL A 58 -4.70 5.52 4.37
CA VAL A 58 -5.45 4.36 4.89
C VAL A 58 -4.98 3.07 4.22
N VAL A 59 -4.90 3.04 2.89
CA VAL A 59 -4.40 1.86 2.15
C VAL A 59 -2.97 1.53 2.57
N TYR A 60 -2.09 2.52 2.64
CA TYR A 60 -0.69 2.34 3.02
C TYR A 60 -0.50 1.79 4.44
N GLN A 61 -1.20 2.35 5.43
CA GLN A 61 -1.11 1.83 6.80
C GLN A 61 -1.70 0.42 6.89
N LYS A 62 -2.75 0.15 6.11
CA LYS A 62 -3.37 -1.16 6.13
C LYS A 62 -2.47 -2.25 5.54
N THR A 63 -1.74 -1.96 4.45
CA THR A 63 -0.76 -2.88 3.87
C THR A 63 0.47 -3.08 4.77
N ARG A 64 0.82 -2.08 5.59
CA ARG A 64 1.83 -2.20 6.66
C ARG A 64 1.38 -2.99 7.89
N GLY A 65 0.12 -3.42 7.93
CA GLY A 65 -0.43 -4.25 9.00
C GLY A 65 -1.11 -3.49 10.15
N SER A 66 -1.31 -2.17 10.03
CA SER A 66 -2.06 -1.42 11.05
C SER A 66 -3.52 -1.87 11.13
N THR A 67 -4.09 -1.77 12.33
CA THR A 67 -5.50 -2.03 12.59
C THR A 67 -6.35 -0.77 12.36
N TYR A 68 -7.65 -0.94 12.10
CA TYR A 68 -8.57 0.20 11.94
C TYR A 68 -8.66 1.11 13.17
N PRO A 69 -8.68 0.60 14.42
CA PRO A 69 -8.61 1.44 15.61
C PRO A 69 -7.31 2.27 15.70
N GLU A 70 -6.17 1.71 15.32
CA GLU A 70 -4.90 2.46 15.31
C GLU A 70 -4.90 3.56 14.26
N MET A 71 -5.33 3.25 13.04
CA MET A 71 -5.46 4.25 11.98
C MET A 71 -6.43 5.37 12.35
N ALA A 72 -7.57 5.03 12.98
CA ALA A 72 -8.53 6.01 13.47
C ALA A 72 -7.90 7.00 14.47
N LYS A 73 -7.04 6.49 15.37
CA LYS A 73 -6.28 7.33 16.32
C LYS A 73 -5.22 8.19 15.61
N ILE A 74 -4.49 7.62 14.66
CA ILE A 74 -3.40 8.32 13.95
C ILE A 74 -3.95 9.46 13.08
N PHE A 75 -5.08 9.23 12.41
CA PHE A 75 -5.68 10.19 11.48
C PHE A 75 -6.76 11.06 12.12
N ASP A 76 -6.95 10.97 13.44
CA ASP A 76 -7.98 11.69 14.18
C ASP A 76 -9.37 11.59 13.51
N THR A 77 -9.76 10.35 13.20
CA THR A 77 -10.98 10.05 12.43
C THR A 77 -11.76 8.89 13.04
N VAL A 78 -12.93 8.60 12.48
CA VAL A 78 -13.80 7.51 12.93
C VAL A 78 -13.34 6.19 12.32
N LEU A 79 -13.31 5.12 13.13
CA LEU A 79 -12.94 3.79 12.68
C LEU A 79 -13.73 3.29 11.46
N ASN A 80 -15.03 3.59 11.42
CA ASN A 80 -15.90 3.22 10.31
C ASN A 80 -15.51 3.95 9.01
N GLU A 81 -14.96 5.15 9.12
CA GLU A 81 -14.49 5.92 7.97
C GLU A 81 -13.24 5.27 7.36
N CYS A 82 -12.26 4.89 8.19
CA CYS A 82 -11.09 4.12 7.72
C CYS A 82 -11.51 2.82 7.02
N LYS A 83 -12.50 2.11 7.54
CA LYS A 83 -13.02 0.88 6.92
C LYS A 83 -13.69 1.16 5.58
N ARG A 84 -14.55 2.18 5.52
CA ARG A 84 -15.30 2.57 4.33
C ARG A 84 -14.34 2.91 3.19
N VAL A 85 -13.37 3.77 3.47
CA VAL A 85 -12.37 4.21 2.50
C VAL A 85 -11.52 3.04 2.02
N TYR A 86 -10.96 2.24 2.94
CA TYR A 86 -10.18 1.07 2.55
C TYR A 86 -10.95 0.09 1.66
N TRP A 87 -12.21 -0.21 1.99
CA TRP A 87 -13.04 -1.10 1.19
C TRP A 87 -13.33 -0.55 -0.19
N HIS A 88 -13.64 0.75 -0.28
CA HIS A 88 -13.87 1.42 -1.55
C HIS A 88 -12.63 1.32 -2.45
N ASP A 89 -11.45 1.65 -1.93
CA ASP A 89 -10.22 1.69 -2.70
C ASP A 89 -9.76 0.30 -3.16
N ILE A 90 -9.90 -0.71 -2.30
CA ILE A 90 -9.58 -2.10 -2.68
C ILE A 90 -10.53 -2.62 -3.76
N ASN A 91 -11.81 -2.26 -3.72
CA ASN A 91 -12.76 -2.66 -4.75
C ASN A 91 -12.46 -1.97 -6.08
N ASP A 92 -12.19 -0.67 -6.06
CA ASP A 92 -11.80 0.09 -7.25
C ASP A 92 -10.51 -0.46 -7.88
N LEU A 93 -9.50 -0.79 -7.04
CA LEU A 93 -8.30 -1.49 -7.49
C LEU A 93 -8.61 -2.84 -8.12
N ARG A 94 -9.50 -3.65 -7.52
CA ARG A 94 -9.89 -4.97 -8.05
C ARG A 94 -10.58 -4.87 -9.40
N GLU A 95 -11.50 -3.92 -9.56
CA GLU A 95 -12.19 -3.68 -10.83
C GLU A 95 -11.20 -3.26 -11.93
N LYS A 96 -10.29 -2.34 -11.62
CA LYS A 96 -9.31 -1.85 -12.59
C LYS A 96 -8.20 -2.85 -12.92
N LEU A 97 -7.81 -3.69 -11.97
CA LEU A 97 -6.84 -4.77 -12.17
C LEU A 97 -7.43 -5.95 -12.94
N ASN A 98 -8.75 -6.12 -12.93
CA ASN A 98 -9.43 -7.21 -13.63
C ASN A 98 -10.51 -6.68 -14.59
N PRO A 99 -10.13 -6.15 -15.76
CA PRO A 99 -11.06 -5.56 -16.73
C PRO A 99 -12.07 -6.55 -17.36
N ASN A 100 -11.98 -7.85 -17.08
CA ASN A 100 -12.82 -8.91 -17.65
C ASN A 100 -13.97 -9.37 -16.72
N LEU A 101 -14.40 -8.56 -15.74
CA LEU A 101 -15.55 -8.92 -14.88
C LEU A 101 -16.93 -8.63 -15.51
N GLU A 102 -16.99 -8.20 -16.76
CA GLU A 102 -18.22 -8.21 -17.58
C GLU A 102 -18.26 -9.46 -18.49
N GLU A 103 -18.39 -10.67 -17.92
CA GLU A 103 -18.86 -11.85 -18.64
C GLU A 103 -19.19 -12.99 -17.65
N GLU A 104 -20.37 -12.91 -17.01
CA GLU A 104 -21.17 -14.09 -16.61
C GLU A 104 -22.66 -13.75 -16.59
#